data_AF-A0A934VXJ3-F1
#
_entry.id   AF-A0A934VXJ3-F1
#
_cell.length_a   1.000
_cell.length_b   1.000
_cell.length_c   1.000
_cell.angle_alpha   90.00
_cell.angle_beta   90.00
_cell.angle_gamma   90.00
#
_symmetry.space_group_name_H-M   'P 1'
#
loop_
_entity.id
_entity.type
_entity.pdbx_description
1 polymer ?
#
loop_
_entity_poly.entity_id
_entity_poly.type
_entity_poly.pdbx_seq_one_letter_code
_entity_poly.pdbx_strand_id
1 'polypeptide(L)'
;MNPLPNPHDDPAALKVLQDSIYREKVLRARSMTGVERLDAALELTNGVFERMAEGVTWQLGITDRAVVWQEVRKRLERISRVRSLSDSQLPSIP
;
A
#
# COMPACT_ATOMS: atom_id res chain seq x y z
N MET A 1 35.08 -16.92 9.66
CA MET A 1 33.61 -16.85 9.55
C MET A 1 33.32 -16.56 8.08
N ASN A 2 32.81 -17.54 7.32
CA ASN A 2 32.47 -17.28 5.92
C ASN A 2 31.21 -16.40 5.87
N PRO A 3 31.16 -15.36 5.03
CA PRO A 3 29.96 -14.55 4.88
C PRO A 3 28.83 -15.45 4.34
N LEU A 4 27.65 -15.33 4.96
CA LEU A 4 26.45 -15.97 4.46
C LEU A 4 26.18 -15.47 3.03
N PRO A 5 25.80 -16.33 2.08
CA PRO A 5 25.46 -15.93 0.73
C PRO A 5 24.37 -14.86 0.77
N ASN A 6 24.57 -13.76 0.04
CA ASN A 6 23.56 -12.73 -0.06
C ASN A 6 22.37 -13.31 -0.87
N PRO A 7 21.15 -13.33 -0.32
CA PRO A 7 19.98 -13.87 -1.03
C PRO A 7 19.76 -13.21 -2.39
N HIS A 8 20.21 -11.97 -2.58
CA HIS A 8 20.12 -11.25 -3.85
C HIS A 8 20.87 -11.92 -5.01
N ASP A 9 21.84 -12.79 -4.72
CA ASP A 9 22.67 -13.45 -5.73
C ASP A 9 22.05 -14.79 -6.22
N ASP A 10 20.96 -15.25 -5.58
CA ASP A 10 20.23 -16.48 -5.95
C ASP A 10 18.72 -16.22 -6.09
N PRO A 11 18.19 -16.18 -7.33
CA PRO A 11 16.76 -16.00 -7.58
C PRO A 11 15.87 -17.05 -6.88
N ALA A 12 16.34 -18.28 -6.69
CA ALA A 12 15.57 -19.31 -6.00
C ALA A 12 15.46 -19.00 -4.50
N ALA A 13 16.55 -18.54 -3.87
CA ALA A 13 16.56 -18.10 -2.48
C ALA A 13 15.63 -16.89 -2.26
N LEU A 14 15.60 -15.92 -3.19
CA LEU A 14 14.65 -14.79 -3.14
C LEU A 14 13.19 -15.26 -3.19
N LYS A 15 12.88 -16.22 -4.06
CA LYS A 15 11.52 -16.74 -4.18
C LYS A 15 11.08 -17.45 -2.90
N VAL A 16 11.96 -18.26 -2.31
CA VAL A 16 11.68 -18.95 -1.03
C VAL A 16 11.41 -17.94 0.08
N LEU A 17 12.22 -16.87 0.16
CA LEU A 17 12.02 -15.79 1.13
C LEU A 17 10.69 -15.04 0.91
N GLN A 18 10.35 -14.75 -0.34
CA GLN A 18 9.07 -14.11 -0.67
C GLN A 18 7.89 -14.99 -0.23
N ASP A 19 7.96 -16.29 -0.50
CA ASP A 19 6.91 -17.24 -0.15
C ASP A 19 6.78 -17.41 1.37
N SER A 20 7.88 -17.42 2.11
CA SER A 20 7.84 -17.49 3.57
C SER A 20 7.17 -16.26 4.17
N ILE A 21 7.55 -15.05 3.71
CA ILE A 21 6.94 -13.79 4.13
C ILE A 21 5.45 -13.76 3.80
N TYR A 22 5.07 -14.19 2.60
CA TYR A 22 3.66 -14.24 2.19
C TYR A 22 2.87 -15.21 3.07
N ARG A 23 3.39 -16.41 3.28
CA ARG A 23 2.77 -17.44 4.12
C ARG A 23 2.55 -16.93 5.54
N GLU A 24 3.57 -16.34 6.15
CA GLU A 24 3.47 -15.78 7.50
C GLU A 24 2.40 -14.68 7.60
N LYS A 25 2.36 -13.77 6.63
CA LYS A 25 1.33 -12.72 6.58
C LYS A 25 -0.09 -13.30 6.49
N VAL A 26 -0.28 -14.33 5.67
CA VAL A 26 -1.58 -15.01 5.53
C VAL A 26 -1.97 -15.73 6.82
N LEU A 27 -1.05 -16.47 7.44
CA LEU A 27 -1.32 -17.19 8.67
C LEU A 27 -1.67 -16.22 9.81
N ARG A 28 -0.92 -15.10 9.92
CA ARG A 28 -1.21 -14.03 10.89
C ARG A 28 -2.59 -13.43 10.66
N ALA A 29 -2.93 -13.09 9.41
CA ALA A 29 -4.24 -12.51 9.10
C ALA A 29 -5.40 -13.47 9.42
N ARG A 30 -5.18 -14.78 9.23
CA ARG A 30 -6.16 -15.82 9.57
C ARG A 30 -6.36 -15.98 11.08
N SER A 31 -5.31 -15.83 11.88
CA SER A 31 -5.39 -15.97 13.34
C SER A 31 -5.96 -14.74 14.05
N MET A 32 -6.09 -13.60 13.37
CA MET A 32 -6.64 -12.37 13.94
C MET A 32 -8.15 -12.47 14.20
N THR A 33 -8.55 -12.00 15.37
CA THR A 33 -9.94 -11.67 15.73
C THR A 33 -10.46 -10.49 14.90
N GLY A 34 -11.78 -10.24 14.94
CA GLY A 34 -12.40 -9.13 14.21
C GLY A 34 -11.83 -7.76 14.58
N VAL A 35 -11.56 -7.53 15.86
CA VAL A 35 -11.00 -6.25 16.36
C VAL A 35 -9.56 -6.07 15.86
N GLU A 36 -8.72 -7.09 15.99
CA GLU A 36 -7.33 -7.03 15.50
C GLU A 36 -7.25 -6.82 13.99
N ARG A 37 -8.21 -7.37 13.22
CA ARG A 37 -8.30 -7.10 11.78
C ARG A 37 -8.65 -5.65 11.48
N LEU A 38 -9.56 -5.06 12.25
CA LEU A 38 -9.93 -3.65 12.10
C LEU A 38 -8.74 -2.74 12.39
N ASP A 39 -8.06 -2.96 13.52
CA ASP A 39 -6.87 -2.19 13.89
C ASP A 39 -5.77 -2.32 12.83
N ALA A 40 -5.51 -3.55 12.36
CA ALA A 40 -4.53 -3.77 11.29
C ALA A 40 -4.92 -3.07 9.99
N ALA A 41 -6.22 -3.00 9.65
CA ALA A 41 -6.70 -2.30 8.47
C ALA A 41 -6.52 -0.78 8.60
N LEU A 42 -6.76 -0.21 9.78
CA LEU A 42 -6.53 1.21 10.06
C LEU A 42 -5.05 1.56 9.96
N GLU A 43 -4.17 0.75 10.56
CA GLU A 43 -2.71 0.93 10.48
C GLU A 43 -2.21 0.85 9.03
N LEU A 44 -2.67 -0.12 8.26
CA LEU A 44 -2.32 -0.24 6.84
C LEU A 44 -2.79 0.98 6.05
N THR A 45 -3.99 1.47 6.34
CA THR A 45 -4.58 2.64 5.69
C THR A 45 -3.77 3.91 6.00
N ASN A 46 -3.43 4.12 7.27
CA ASN A 46 -2.58 5.23 7.71
C ASN A 46 -1.22 5.19 7.02
N GLY A 47 -0.58 4.02 6.98
CA GLY A 47 0.72 3.85 6.31
C GLY A 47 0.66 4.13 4.80
N VAL A 48 -0.46 3.82 4.12
CA VAL A 48 -0.65 4.19 2.71
C VAL A 48 -0.74 5.70 2.56
N PHE A 49 -1.53 6.38 3.40
CA PHE A 49 -1.67 7.83 3.33
C PHE A 49 -0.36 8.56 3.61
N GLU A 50 0.44 8.10 4.58
CA GLU A 50 1.75 8.69 4.85
C GLU A 50 2.71 8.53 3.67
N ARG A 51 2.77 7.35 3.01
CA ARG A 51 3.57 7.19 1.78
C ARG A 51 3.10 8.11 0.64
N MET A 52 1.79 8.37 0.54
CA MET A 52 1.28 9.33 -0.44
C MET A 52 1.76 10.75 -0.11
N ALA A 53 1.76 11.13 1.16
CA ALA A 53 2.28 12.42 1.61
C ALA A 53 3.79 12.55 1.34
N GLU A 54 4.59 11.53 1.66
CA GLU A 54 6.02 11.47 1.33
C GLU A 54 6.26 11.62 -0.18
N GLY A 55 5.46 10.95 -1.01
CA GLY A 55 5.53 11.07 -2.45
C GLY A 55 5.20 12.49 -2.95
N VAL A 56 4.24 13.17 -2.33
CA VAL A 56 3.92 14.57 -2.63
C VAL A 56 5.07 15.51 -2.24
N THR A 57 5.61 15.35 -1.03
CA THR A 57 6.76 16.13 -0.56
C THR A 57 7.95 15.97 -1.49
N TRP A 58 8.28 14.73 -1.87
CA TRP A 58 9.39 14.46 -2.79
C TRP A 58 9.16 15.07 -4.18
N GLN A 59 7.95 14.97 -4.74
CA GLN A 59 7.65 15.47 -6.08
C GLN A 59 7.57 17.00 -6.18
N LEU A 60 7.02 17.67 -5.16
CA LEU A 60 6.73 19.10 -5.21
C LEU A 60 7.71 19.95 -4.38
N GLY A 61 8.58 19.32 -3.59
CA GLY A 61 9.49 20.02 -2.68
C GLY A 61 8.78 20.74 -1.54
N ILE A 62 7.54 20.36 -1.22
CA ILE A 62 6.72 21.00 -0.18
C ILE A 62 6.93 20.29 1.16
N THR A 63 7.27 21.05 2.19
CA THR A 63 7.49 20.53 3.56
C THR A 63 6.38 20.92 4.54
N ASP A 64 5.51 21.86 4.19
CA ASP A 64 4.33 22.19 5.01
C ASP A 64 3.33 21.02 4.95
N ARG A 65 3.12 20.39 6.11
CA ARG A 65 2.28 19.20 6.23
C ARG A 65 0.82 19.47 5.86
N ALA A 66 0.29 20.64 6.16
CA ALA A 66 -1.09 20.99 5.80
C ALA A 66 -1.24 21.10 4.29
N VAL A 67 -0.27 21.72 3.61
CA VAL A 67 -0.25 21.84 2.14
C VAL A 67 -0.08 20.47 1.48
N VAL A 68 0.80 19.63 2.01
CA VAL A 68 0.99 18.24 1.53
C VAL A 68 -0.32 17.46 1.56
N TRP A 69 -1.05 17.50 2.69
CA TRP A 69 -2.34 16.81 2.80
C TRP A 69 -3.43 17.37 1.90
N GLN A 70 -3.43 18.68 1.65
CA GLN A 70 -4.33 19.29 0.66
C GLN A 70 -4.06 18.74 -0.74
N GLU A 71 -2.80 18.59 -1.13
CA GLU A 71 -2.43 18.00 -2.43
C GLU A 71 -2.76 16.51 -2.52
N VAL A 72 -2.53 15.73 -1.46
CA VAL A 72 -2.98 14.33 -1.38
C VAL A 72 -4.50 14.24 -1.63
N ARG A 73 -5.28 15.10 -0.96
CA ARG A 73 -6.75 15.14 -1.13
C ARG A 73 -7.14 15.44 -2.57
N LYS A 74 -6.59 16.49 -3.20
CA LYS A 74 -6.87 16.83 -4.61
C LYS A 74 -6.59 15.67 -5.56
N ARG A 75 -5.51 14.92 -5.32
CA ARG A 75 -5.15 13.75 -6.13
C ARG A 75 -6.16 12.62 -5.97
N LEU A 76 -6.63 12.35 -4.75
CA LEU A 76 -7.67 11.35 -4.48
C LEU A 76 -9.02 11.75 -5.11
N GLU A 77 -9.41 13.02 -5.01
CA GLU A 77 -10.63 13.54 -5.65
C GLU A 77 -10.58 13.38 -7.18
N ARG A 78 -9.40 13.60 -7.79
CA ARG A 78 -9.20 13.34 -9.22
C ARG A 78 -9.40 11.85 -9.56
N ILE A 79 -8.84 10.94 -8.78
CA ILE A 79 -9.03 9.49 -8.96
C ILE A 79 -10.51 9.12 -8.82
N SER A 80 -11.19 9.66 -7.80
CA SER A 80 -12.62 9.42 -7.57
C SER A 80 -13.47 9.87 -8.75
N ARG A 81 -13.17 11.04 -9.33
CA ARG A 81 -13.89 11.55 -10.51
C ARG A 81 -13.68 10.66 -11.74
N VAL A 82 -12.47 10.18 -11.98
CA VAL A 82 -12.20 9.25 -13.08
C VAL A 82 -13.00 7.96 -12.89
N ARG A 83 -13.01 7.41 -11.67
CA ARG A 83 -13.79 6.21 -11.35
C ARG A 83 -15.29 6.40 -11.61
N SER A 84 -15.89 7.52 -11.16
CA SER A 84 -17.32 7.77 -11.38
C SER A 84 -17.68 7.88 -12.86
N LEU A 85 -16.77 8.40 -13.69
CA LEU A 85 -16.96 8.45 -15.14
C LEU A 85 -16.86 7.05 -15.76
N SER A 86 -15.92 6.23 -15.32
CA SER A 86 -15.79 4.83 -15.78
C SER A 86 -17.00 3.98 -15.40
N ASP A 87 -17.52 4.12 -14.18
CA ASP A 87 -18.70 3.37 -13.70
C ASP A 87 -19.98 3.77 -14.47
N SER A 88 -20.05 5.01 -14.97
CA SER A 88 -21.17 5.52 -15.78
C SER A 88 -21.12 5.08 -17.26
N GLN A 89 -20.00 4.49 -17.71
CA GLN A 89 -19.79 3.99 -19.07
C GLN A 89 -19.91 2.46 -19.17
N LEU A 90 -20.13 1.76 -18.05
CA LEU A 90 -20.42 0.33 -18.06
C LEU A 90 -21.83 0.10 -18.66
N PRO A 91 -21.98 -0.73 -19.69
CA PRO A 91 -23.30 -1.06 -20.22
C PRO A 91 -24.12 -1.72 -19.11
N SER A 92 -25.35 -1.23 -18.91
CA SER A 92 -26.36 -1.91 -18.11
C SER A 92 -26.58 -3.29 -18.71
N ILE A 93 -26.06 -4.34 -18.05
CA ILE A 93 -26.39 -5.71 -18.42
C ILE A 93 -27.84 -5.95 -17.95
N PRO A 94 -28.79 -6.28 -18.85
CA PRO A 94 -30.16 -6.59 -18.48
C PRO A 94 -30.28 -7.86 -17.63
#